data_AF-A0A6C0JCC5-F1
#
_entry.id   AF-A0A6C0JCC5-F1
#
_cell.length_a   1.000
_cell.length_b   1.000
_cell.length_c   1.000
_cell.angle_alpha   90.00
_cell.angle_beta   90.00
_cell.angle_gamma   90.00
#
_symmetry.space_group_name_H-M   'P 1'
#
loop_
_entity.id
_entity.type
_entity.pdbx_description
1 polymer ?
#
loop_
_entity_poly.entity_id
_entity_poly.type
_entity_poly.pdbx_seq_one_letter_code
_entity_poly.pdbx_strand_id
1 'polypeptide(L)'
;MQILNSWTIKILIATMLFVYGQILLKTSFTINKTSFNSVAIVFGMFIGIASLIYWLFLNTCSEPISIDIGSKSILYAALAGLVFFIGNLLWIYTISENVQLGNIRTIMAGFEMMLLFFAGSLLFNDHIKGVQLFGVSIVLLGIYIIANV
;
A
#
# COMPACT_ATOMS: atom_id res chain seq x y z
N MET A 1 6.05 23.39 19.15
CA MET A 1 6.16 22.56 17.93
C MET A 1 6.27 21.11 18.40
N GLN A 2 5.19 20.33 18.38
CA GLN A 2 5.23 18.93 18.81
C GLN A 2 6.14 18.18 17.82
N ILE A 3 7.22 17.59 18.33
CA ILE A 3 8.09 16.70 17.57
C ILE A 3 7.19 15.57 17.05
N LEU A 4 7.21 15.32 15.74
CA LEU A 4 6.46 14.23 15.11
C LEU A 4 6.75 12.91 15.85
N ASN A 5 5.69 12.22 16.27
CA ASN A 5 5.82 10.93 16.95
C ASN A 5 6.54 9.91 16.04
N SER A 6 7.26 8.96 16.65
CA SER A 6 8.07 7.96 15.93
C SER A 6 7.27 7.18 14.86
N TRP A 7 6.01 6.83 15.15
CA TRP A 7 5.15 6.13 14.18
C TRP A 7 4.79 7.01 12.98
N THR A 8 4.60 8.32 13.19
CA THR A 8 4.26 9.27 12.12
C THR A 8 5.42 9.41 11.15
N ILE A 9 6.65 9.50 11.66
CA ILE A 9 7.87 9.55 10.82
C ILE A 9 7.99 8.28 9.96
N LYS A 10 7.75 7.09 10.55
CA LYS A 10 7.78 5.81 9.82
C LYS A 10 6.77 5.78 8.66
N ILE A 11 5.54 6.24 8.90
CA ILE A 11 4.51 6.32 7.84
C ILE A 11 4.87 7.33 6.75
N LEU A 12 5.45 8.47 7.11
CA LEU A 12 5.92 9.45 6.11
C LEU A 12 7.01 8.86 5.22
N ILE A 13 8.01 8.19 5.80
CA ILE A 13 9.08 7.51 5.04
C ILE A 13 8.49 6.40 4.16
N ALA A 14 7.62 5.55 4.70
CA ALA A 14 6.95 4.50 3.94
C ALA A 14 6.16 5.08 2.76
N THR A 15 5.46 6.20 2.96
CA THR A 15 4.72 6.91 1.91
C THR A 15 5.66 7.42 0.83
N MET A 16 6.80 8.03 1.18
CA MET A 16 7.78 8.50 0.19
C MET A 16 8.33 7.34 -0.66
N LEU A 17 8.72 6.24 -0.03
CA LEU A 17 9.19 5.03 -0.73
C LEU A 17 8.11 4.46 -1.65
N PHE A 18 6.87 4.43 -1.16
CA PHE A 18 5.73 3.99 -1.95
C PHE A 18 5.54 4.87 -3.19
N VAL A 19 5.53 6.21 -3.03
CA VAL A 19 5.44 7.19 -4.14
C VAL A 19 6.52 6.92 -5.17
N TYR A 20 7.76 6.78 -4.73
CA TYR A 20 8.89 6.55 -5.61
C TYR A 20 8.74 5.24 -6.40
N GLY A 21 8.30 4.16 -5.73
CA GLY A 21 7.94 2.91 -6.39
C GLY A 21 6.87 3.07 -7.48
N GLN A 22 5.82 3.86 -7.22
CA GLN A 22 4.78 4.12 -8.24
C GLN A 22 5.33 4.85 -9.47
N ILE A 23 6.25 5.80 -9.27
CA ILE A 23 6.90 6.54 -10.36
C ILE A 23 7.73 5.60 -11.24
N LEU A 24 8.54 4.73 -10.62
CA LEU A 24 9.34 3.74 -11.35
C LEU A 24 8.44 2.77 -12.14
N LEU A 25 7.35 2.34 -11.53
CA LEU A 25 6.37 1.45 -12.16
C LEU A 25 5.73 2.12 -13.37
N LYS A 26 5.23 3.36 -13.25
CA LYS A 26 4.68 4.12 -14.39
C LYS A 26 5.71 4.32 -15.49
N THR A 27 6.96 4.57 -15.10
CA THR A 27 8.07 4.76 -16.03
C THR A 27 8.34 3.51 -16.85
N SER A 28 8.25 2.30 -16.26
CA SER A 28 8.42 1.04 -16.99
C SER A 28 7.42 0.86 -18.14
N PHE A 29 6.20 1.38 -17.99
CA PHE A 29 5.19 1.38 -19.04
C PHE A 29 5.39 2.47 -20.09
N THR A 30 6.08 3.57 -19.73
CA THR A 30 6.21 4.75 -20.59
C THR A 30 7.42 4.66 -21.52
N ILE A 31 8.57 4.19 -21.03
CA ILE A 31 9.84 4.20 -21.81
C ILE A 31 9.81 3.16 -22.94
N ASN A 32 9.45 1.91 -22.63
CA ASN A 32 9.55 0.78 -23.57
C ASN A 32 8.20 0.15 -23.91
N LYS A 33 7.07 0.77 -23.50
CA LYS A 33 5.71 0.21 -23.67
C LYS A 33 5.62 -1.26 -23.25
N THR A 34 6.29 -1.60 -22.16
CA THR A 34 6.41 -2.98 -21.68
C THR A 34 5.02 -3.52 -21.31
N SER A 35 4.77 -4.80 -21.59
CA SER A 35 3.46 -5.40 -21.31
C SER A 35 3.18 -5.44 -19.80
N PHE A 36 1.90 -5.28 -19.44
CA PHE A 36 1.40 -5.45 -18.07
C PHE A 36 1.90 -6.75 -17.42
N ASN A 37 1.76 -7.88 -18.13
CA ASN A 37 2.15 -9.19 -17.61
C ASN A 37 3.63 -9.24 -17.21
N SER A 38 4.53 -8.71 -18.04
CA SER A 38 5.96 -8.69 -17.76
C SER A 38 6.27 -7.85 -16.52
N VAL A 39 5.70 -6.64 -16.44
CA VAL A 39 5.93 -5.74 -15.30
C VAL A 39 5.37 -6.33 -14.00
N ALA A 40 4.17 -6.91 -14.05
CA ALA A 40 3.52 -7.54 -12.89
C ALA A 40 4.33 -8.74 -12.34
N ILE A 41 4.83 -9.60 -13.23
CA ILE A 41 5.67 -10.74 -12.84
C ILE A 41 6.97 -10.25 -12.19
N VAL A 42 7.67 -9.31 -12.83
CA VAL A 42 8.94 -8.77 -12.31
C VAL A 42 8.71 -8.08 -10.96
N PHE A 43 7.67 -7.25 -10.84
CA PHE A 43 7.31 -6.60 -9.58
C PHE A 43 7.08 -7.62 -8.46
N GLY A 44 6.27 -8.66 -8.71
CA GLY A 44 6.01 -9.74 -7.75
C GLY A 44 7.28 -10.48 -7.34
N MET A 45 8.15 -10.80 -8.29
CA MET A 45 9.44 -11.44 -8.02
C MET A 45 10.31 -10.58 -7.09
N PHE A 46 10.40 -9.28 -7.32
CA PHE A 46 11.22 -8.39 -6.48
C PHE A 46 10.64 -8.19 -5.07
N ILE A 47 9.32 -8.23 -4.89
CA ILE A 47 8.72 -8.30 -3.54
C ILE A 47 9.14 -9.59 -2.82
N GLY A 48 9.09 -10.73 -3.51
CA GLY A 48 9.54 -12.01 -2.97
C GLY A 48 11.02 -11.99 -2.58
N ILE A 49 11.88 -11.45 -3.45
CA ILE A 49 13.31 -11.29 -3.18
C ILE A 49 13.55 -10.36 -1.98
N ALA A 50 12.87 -9.22 -1.90
CA ALA A 50 12.99 -8.31 -0.76
C ALA A 50 12.60 -8.99 0.56
N SER A 51 11.55 -9.81 0.54
CA SER A 51 11.10 -10.58 1.70
C SER A 51 12.15 -11.63 2.12
N LEU A 52 12.76 -12.31 1.15
CA LEU A 52 13.84 -13.27 1.40
C LEU A 52 15.09 -12.59 1.97
N ILE A 53 15.51 -11.44 1.41
CA ILE A 53 16.63 -10.65 1.91
C ILE A 53 16.38 -10.23 3.35
N TYR A 54 15.17 -9.79 3.68
CA TYR A 54 14.82 -9.40 5.04
C TYR A 54 14.91 -10.60 6.01
N TRP A 55 14.39 -11.76 5.62
CA TRP A 55 14.52 -12.97 6.42
C TRP A 55 15.98 -13.40 6.62
N LEU A 56 16.81 -13.34 5.59
CA LEU A 56 18.25 -13.62 5.69
C LEU A 56 18.97 -12.64 6.62
N PHE A 57 18.64 -11.35 6.52
CA PHE A 57 19.19 -10.31 7.39
C PHE A 57 18.89 -10.60 8.86
N LEU A 58 17.64 -10.96 9.20
CA LEU A 58 17.27 -11.27 10.58
C LEU A 58 18.00 -12.49 11.13
N ASN A 59 18.16 -13.55 10.33
CA ASN A 59 18.87 -14.75 10.77
C ASN A 59 20.40 -14.57 10.88
N THR A 60 20.97 -13.56 10.22
CA THR A 60 22.41 -13.30 10.23
C THR A 60 22.81 -12.22 11.23
N CYS A 61 21.99 -11.17 11.37
CA CYS A 61 22.33 -9.95 12.10
C CYS A 61 21.45 -9.71 13.34
N SER A 62 20.46 -10.55 13.61
CA SER A 62 19.55 -10.45 14.77
C SER A 62 19.31 -11.83 15.38
N GLU A 63 18.52 -11.90 16.46
CA GLU A 63 18.14 -13.21 17.00
C GLU A 63 17.35 -14.01 15.96
N PRO A 64 17.68 -15.30 15.74
CA PRO A 64 17.01 -16.12 14.74
C PRO A 64 15.52 -16.23 15.06
N ILE A 65 14.69 -15.95 14.06
CA ILE A 65 13.24 -15.96 14.20
C ILE A 65 12.71 -17.35 13.91
N SER A 66 12.03 -17.96 14.87
CA SER A 66 11.23 -19.16 14.65
C SER A 66 9.87 -18.78 14.07
N ILE A 67 9.56 -19.27 12.86
CA ILE A 67 8.26 -19.10 12.24
C ILE A 67 7.40 -20.31 12.59
N ASP A 68 6.38 -20.12 13.44
CA ASP A 68 5.38 -21.16 13.71
C ASP A 68 4.33 -21.18 12.58
N ILE A 69 4.57 -22.03 11.58
CA ILE A 69 3.71 -22.21 10.40
C ILE A 69 2.30 -22.70 10.81
N GLY A 70 2.14 -23.35 11.96
CA GLY A 70 0.85 -23.83 12.45
C GLY A 70 -0.02 -22.75 13.11
N SER A 71 0.54 -21.58 13.41
CA SER A 71 -0.18 -20.52 14.09
C SER A 71 -1.21 -19.82 13.19
N LYS A 72 -2.39 -19.54 13.74
CA LYS A 72 -3.45 -18.79 13.03
C LYS A 72 -2.99 -17.40 12.60
N SER A 73 -2.11 -16.75 13.37
CA SER A 73 -1.56 -15.43 13.05
C SER A 73 -0.71 -15.45 11.79
N ILE A 74 0.17 -16.45 11.62
CA ILE A 74 0.97 -16.63 10.41
C ILE A 74 0.07 -16.95 9.22
N LEU A 75 -0.99 -17.74 9.41
CA LEU A 75 -1.97 -17.99 8.35
C LEU A 75 -2.67 -16.70 7.90
N TYR A 76 -3.12 -15.85 8.82
CA TYR A 76 -3.71 -14.55 8.45
C TYR A 76 -2.72 -13.64 7.75
N ALA A 77 -1.45 -13.61 8.16
CA ALA A 77 -0.41 -12.85 7.48
C ALA A 77 -0.18 -13.35 6.04
N ALA A 78 -0.15 -14.68 5.84
CA ALA A 78 -0.02 -15.28 4.50
C ALA A 78 -1.23 -14.95 3.60
N LEU A 79 -2.45 -15.07 4.14
CA LEU A 79 -3.67 -14.70 3.41
C LEU A 79 -3.70 -13.21 3.07
N ALA A 80 -3.29 -12.33 3.99
CA ALA A 80 -3.17 -10.91 3.72
C ALA A 80 -2.18 -10.65 2.58
N GLY A 81 -1.03 -11.34 2.56
CA GLY A 81 -0.06 -11.28 1.47
C GLY A 81 -0.66 -11.63 0.11
N LEU A 82 -1.47 -12.70 0.03
CA LEU A 82 -2.18 -13.08 -1.21
C LEU A 82 -3.18 -12.01 -1.65
N VAL A 83 -3.98 -11.47 -0.73
CA VAL A 83 -4.95 -10.41 -1.03
C VAL A 83 -4.25 -9.14 -1.50
N PHE A 84 -3.16 -8.73 -0.84
CA PHE A 84 -2.34 -7.60 -1.27
C PHE A 84 -1.71 -7.82 -2.64
N PHE A 85 -1.28 -9.03 -2.96
CA PHE A 85 -0.74 -9.33 -4.28
C PHE A 85 -1.80 -9.12 -5.37
N ILE A 86 -3.03 -9.61 -5.17
CA ILE A 86 -4.14 -9.39 -6.11
C ILE A 86 -4.46 -7.89 -6.24
N GLY A 87 -4.51 -7.16 -5.12
CA GLY A 87 -4.70 -5.70 -5.14
C GLY A 87 -3.60 -4.97 -5.92
N ASN A 88 -2.35 -5.37 -5.73
CA ASN A 88 -1.22 -4.82 -6.50
C ASN A 88 -1.32 -5.13 -7.99
N LEU A 89 -1.81 -6.31 -8.40
CA LEU A 89 -2.01 -6.62 -9.82
C LEU A 89 -3.02 -5.67 -10.46
N LEU A 90 -4.17 -5.44 -9.82
CA LEU A 90 -5.19 -4.50 -10.30
C LEU A 90 -4.62 -3.07 -10.36
N TRP A 91 -3.85 -2.68 -9.34
CA TRP A 91 -3.23 -1.37 -9.30
C TRP A 91 -2.18 -1.17 -10.41
N ILE A 92 -1.30 -2.15 -10.65
CA ILE A 92 -0.33 -2.13 -11.75
C ILE A 92 -1.04 -2.07 -13.10
N TYR A 93 -2.15 -2.82 -13.25
CA TYR A 93 -2.98 -2.78 -14.45
C TYR A 93 -3.51 -1.36 -14.72
N THR A 94 -4.12 -0.70 -13.73
CA THR A 94 -4.61 0.68 -13.89
C THR A 94 -3.48 1.66 -14.23
N ILE A 95 -2.28 1.49 -13.67
CA ILE A 95 -1.12 2.32 -14.02
C ILE A 95 -0.73 2.15 -15.50
N SER A 96 -0.91 0.96 -16.05
CA SER A 96 -0.64 0.67 -17.46
C SER A 96 -1.61 1.37 -18.44
N GLU A 97 -2.81 1.78 -17.99
CA GLU A 97 -3.88 2.34 -18.83
C GLU A 97 -3.68 3.80 -19.30
N ASN A 98 -2.44 4.32 -19.35
CA ASN A 98 -2.14 5.71 -19.74
C ASN A 98 -2.88 6.82 -18.96
N VAL A 99 -3.59 6.50 -17.89
CA VAL A 99 -4.19 7.48 -16.97
C VAL A 99 -3.09 8.20 -16.19
N GLN A 100 -3.33 9.47 -15.86
CA GLN A 100 -2.44 10.27 -15.03
C GLN A 100 -2.29 9.62 -13.64
N LEU A 101 -1.04 9.43 -13.20
CA LEU A 101 -0.74 8.75 -11.93
C LEU A 101 -1.36 9.45 -10.72
N GLY A 102 -1.47 10.78 -10.77
CA GLY A 102 -2.12 11.59 -9.74
C GLY A 102 -3.60 11.23 -9.54
N ASN A 103 -4.35 11.02 -10.62
CA ASN A 103 -5.79 10.71 -10.55
C ASN A 103 -6.01 9.30 -9.99
N ILE A 104 -5.25 8.30 -10.49
CA ILE A 104 -5.28 6.92 -9.99
C ILE A 104 -5.06 6.91 -8.47
N ARG A 105 -4.01 7.59 -8.02
CA ARG A 105 -3.62 7.61 -6.61
C ARG A 105 -4.64 8.33 -5.74
N THR A 106 -5.16 9.46 -6.21
CA THR A 106 -6.13 10.24 -5.45
C THR A 106 -7.40 9.42 -5.19
N ILE A 107 -7.91 8.74 -6.22
CA ILE A 107 -9.07 7.84 -6.08
C ILE A 107 -8.74 6.67 -5.15
N MET A 108 -7.60 6.00 -5.33
CA MET A 108 -7.17 4.87 -4.50
C MET A 108 -7.05 5.25 -3.03
N ALA A 109 -6.29 6.29 -2.71
CA ALA A 109 -6.06 6.73 -1.33
C ALA A 109 -7.36 7.18 -0.66
N GLY A 110 -8.27 7.79 -1.43
CA GLY A 110 -9.59 8.15 -0.96
C GLY A 110 -10.47 6.97 -0.58
N PHE A 111 -10.58 6.03 -1.51
CA PHE A 111 -11.38 4.84 -1.31
C PHE A 111 -10.81 3.94 -0.20
N GLU A 112 -9.48 3.78 -0.16
CA GLU A 112 -8.77 3.07 0.90
C GLU A 112 -9.02 3.71 2.27
N MET A 113 -8.86 5.03 2.39
CA MET A 113 -9.13 5.75 3.63
C MET A 113 -10.55 5.52 4.12
N MET A 114 -11.54 5.63 3.23
CA MET A 114 -12.94 5.41 3.56
C MET A 114 -13.19 3.97 4.05
N LEU A 115 -12.69 2.97 3.31
CA LEU A 115 -12.85 1.56 3.68
C LEU A 115 -12.18 1.22 5.00
N LEU A 116 -10.95 1.70 5.23
CA LEU A 116 -10.24 1.48 6.49
C LEU A 116 -10.94 2.14 7.67
N PHE A 117 -11.57 3.29 7.46
CA PHE A 117 -12.35 3.97 8.48
C PHE A 117 -13.59 3.16 8.89
N PHE A 118 -14.32 2.61 7.91
CA PHE A 118 -15.45 1.70 8.18
C PHE A 118 -15.00 0.38 8.80
N ALA A 119 -13.92 -0.22 8.30
CA ALA A 119 -13.36 -1.44 8.84
C ALA A 119 -12.86 -1.25 10.29
N GLY A 120 -12.21 -0.12 10.60
CA GLY A 120 -11.86 0.32 11.94
C GLY A 120 -13.05 0.31 12.89
N SER A 121 -14.13 0.99 12.48
CA SER A 121 -15.35 1.06 13.28
C SER A 121 -16.04 -0.29 13.47
N LEU A 122 -16.12 -1.12 12.42
CA LEU A 122 -16.93 -2.35 12.42
C LEU A 122 -16.19 -3.57 12.97
N LEU A 123 -14.91 -3.71 12.66
CA LEU A 123 -14.11 -4.90 13.00
C LEU A 123 -13.28 -4.72 14.27
N PHE A 124 -12.87 -3.48 14.56
CA PHE A 124 -11.98 -3.18 15.69
C PHE A 124 -12.66 -2.37 16.80
N ASN A 125 -13.95 -2.05 16.65
CA ASN A 125 -14.73 -1.22 17.59
C ASN A 125 -14.08 0.15 17.88
N ASP A 126 -13.38 0.72 16.90
CA ASP A 126 -12.76 2.03 17.07
C ASP A 126 -13.83 3.11 17.27
N HIS A 127 -13.69 3.89 18.35
CA HIS A 127 -14.58 5.01 18.62
C HIS A 127 -14.22 6.23 17.79
N ILE A 128 -15.01 6.46 16.75
CA ILE A 128 -14.81 7.56 15.83
C ILE A 128 -15.42 8.85 16.37
N LYS A 129 -14.59 9.89 16.50
CA LYS A 129 -15.06 11.23 16.90
C LYS A 129 -15.65 11.97 15.69
N GLY A 130 -16.68 12.80 15.93
CA GLY A 130 -17.30 13.61 14.87
C GLY A 130 -16.33 14.49 14.08
N VAL A 131 -15.25 14.96 14.70
CA VAL A 131 -14.19 15.74 14.03
C VAL A 131 -13.43 14.91 13.01
N GLN A 132 -13.22 13.61 13.26
CA GLN A 132 -12.56 12.71 12.31
C GLN A 132 -13.45 12.45 11.10
N LEU A 133 -14.75 12.25 11.31
CA LEU A 133 -15.74 12.13 10.23
C LEU A 133 -15.73 13.37 9.32
N PHE A 134 -15.74 14.56 9.92
CA PHE A 134 -15.67 15.82 9.17
C PHE A 134 -14.36 15.93 8.35
N GLY A 135 -13.22 15.56 8.96
CA GLY A 135 -11.93 15.52 8.26
C GLY A 135 -11.93 14.57 7.06
N VAL A 136 -12.47 13.36 7.23
CA VAL A 136 -12.61 12.37 6.14
C VAL A 136 -13.53 12.90 5.03
N SER A 137 -14.64 13.55 5.37
CA SER A 137 -15.53 14.16 4.37
C SER A 137 -14.84 15.23 3.52
N ILE A 138 -13.98 16.07 4.12
CA ILE A 138 -13.19 17.07 3.38
C ILE A 138 -12.20 16.40 2.44
N VAL A 139 -11.52 15.35 2.89
CA VAL A 139 -10.57 14.60 2.06
C VAL A 139 -11.30 13.99 0.86
N LEU A 140 -12.43 13.31 1.09
CA LEU A 140 -13.25 12.71 0.04
C LEU A 140 -13.77 13.76 -0.97
N LEU A 141 -14.15 14.95 -0.49
CA LEU A 141 -14.54 16.06 -1.38
C LEU A 141 -13.36 16.51 -2.27
N GLY A 142 -12.16 16.64 -1.70
CA GLY A 142 -10.96 16.96 -2.46
C GLY A 142 -10.62 15.91 -3.53
N ILE A 143 -10.81 14.64 -3.19
CA ILE A 143 -10.65 13.51 -4.13
C ILE A 143 -11.66 13.59 -5.28
N TYR A 144 -12.93 13.84 -4.96
CA TYR A 144 -13.99 13.99 -5.98
C TYR A 144 -13.68 15.11 -6.97
N ILE A 145 -13.16 16.25 -6.49
CA ILE A 145 -12.78 17.36 -7.35
C ILE A 145 -11.65 16.95 -8.30
N ILE A 146 -10.56 16.38 -7.78
CA ILE A 146 -9.40 15.96 -8.60
C ILE A 146 -9.79 14.88 -9.61
N ALA A 147 -10.68 13.96 -9.25
CA ALA A 147 -11.11 12.89 -10.14
C ALA A 147 -11.95 13.37 -11.34
N ASN A 148 -12.60 14.54 -11.24
CA ASN A 148 -13.49 15.10 -12.27
C ASN A 148 -12.86 16.29 -13.03
N VAL A 149 -11.54 16.50 -12.88
CA VAL A 149 -10.74 17.47 -13.66
C VAL A 149 -9.90 16.72 -14.67
#